data_AF-A0A951E3Z2-F1
#
_entry.id   AF-A0A951E3Z2-F1
#
_cell.length_a   1.000
_cell.length_b   1.000
_cell.length_c   1.000
_cell.angle_alpha   90.00
_cell.angle_beta   90.00
_cell.angle_gamma   90.00
#
_symmetry.space_group_name_H-M   'P 1'
#
loop_
_entity.id
_entity.type
_entity.pdbx_description
1 polymer ?
#
loop_
_entity_poly.entity_id
_entity_poly.type
_entity_poly.pdbx_seq_one_letter_code
_entity_poly.pdbx_strand_id
1 'polypeptide(L)'
;MNPPEENVLVIKRSLFDELGSFQGLNFEPRKYLDAILSRGNNFFLRRALAEKDPRHKQIIPYVLLAHGDKVLFYVRGKKAGEQRLVAKGSIGIGGHMNETDESLFALDEAAYRAGVEREVGEEILIQSEFEDQIVALLNDDSNEVGQV
;
A
#
# COMPACT_ATOMS: atom_id res chain seq x y z
N MET A 1 -3.71 20.96 10.70
CA MET A 1 -3.74 21.00 9.23
C MET A 1 -4.64 19.86 8.81
N ASN A 2 -5.64 20.12 7.97
CA ASN A 2 -6.31 19.00 7.29
C ASN A 2 -5.25 18.26 6.47
N PRO A 3 -5.24 16.92 6.46
CA PRO A 3 -4.42 16.20 5.50
C PRO A 3 -4.76 16.72 4.09
N PRO A 4 -3.76 16.83 3.20
CA PRO A 4 -4.00 17.29 1.84
C PRO A 4 -5.15 16.48 1.20
N GLU A 5 -5.94 17.13 0.35
CA GLU A 5 -6.99 16.47 -0.43
C GLU A 5 -6.33 15.57 -1.48
N GLU A 6 -5.81 14.42 -1.06
CA GLU A 6 -5.27 13.39 -1.93
C GLU A 6 -6.33 12.33 -2.24
N ASN A 7 -6.28 11.83 -3.47
CA ASN A 7 -7.07 10.68 -3.90
C ASN A 7 -6.16 9.45 -3.89
N VAL A 8 -6.63 8.39 -3.23
CA VAL A 8 -5.89 7.15 -3.03
C VAL A 8 -6.49 6.02 -3.86
N LEU A 9 -5.64 5.10 -4.31
CA LEU A 9 -6.07 3.94 -5.07
C LEU A 9 -6.82 2.94 -4.18
N VAL A 10 -8.04 2.57 -4.59
CA VAL A 10 -8.89 1.61 -3.89
C VAL A 10 -9.44 0.54 -4.83
N ILE A 11 -9.87 -0.57 -4.26
CA ILE A 11 -10.79 -1.54 -4.87
C ILE A 11 -12.10 -1.59 -4.08
N LYS A 12 -13.14 -2.16 -4.70
CA LYS A 12 -14.34 -2.55 -3.95
C LYS A 12 -14.02 -3.74 -3.05
N ARG A 13 -14.48 -3.70 -1.81
CA ARG A 13 -14.43 -4.82 -0.86
C ARG A 13 -15.01 -6.12 -1.45
N SER A 14 -16.10 -6.00 -2.23
CA SER A 14 -16.72 -7.16 -2.88
C SER A 14 -15.78 -7.90 -3.83
N LEU A 15 -14.87 -7.20 -4.53
CA LEU A 15 -13.88 -7.84 -5.38
C LEU A 15 -12.89 -8.67 -4.54
N PHE A 16 -12.44 -8.12 -3.40
CA PHE A 16 -11.59 -8.86 -2.47
C PHE A 16 -12.28 -10.13 -1.94
N ASP A 17 -13.56 -10.01 -1.59
CA ASP A 17 -14.37 -11.13 -1.13
C ASP A 17 -14.56 -12.20 -2.23
N GLU A 18 -14.81 -11.78 -3.49
CA GLU A 18 -14.94 -12.66 -4.66
C GLU A 18 -13.65 -13.43 -4.97
N LEU A 19 -12.48 -12.80 -4.80
CA LEU A 19 -11.17 -13.42 -4.99
C LEU A 19 -10.81 -14.39 -3.83
N GLY A 20 -11.60 -14.38 -2.76
CA GLY A 20 -11.40 -15.15 -1.55
C GLY A 20 -10.66 -14.34 -0.49
N SER A 21 -11.44 -13.68 0.37
CA SER A 21 -10.96 -12.93 1.52
C SER A 21 -10.09 -13.77 2.46
N PHE A 22 -9.07 -13.12 3.04
CA PHE A 22 -8.15 -13.72 4.00
C PHE A 22 -7.81 -12.74 5.12
N GLN A 23 -7.26 -13.24 6.21
CA GLN A 23 -6.80 -12.46 7.37
C GLN A 23 -5.33 -12.80 7.64
N GLY A 24 -4.49 -11.80 7.80
CA GLY A 24 -3.03 -11.95 7.90
C GLY A 24 -2.34 -11.89 6.54
N LEU A 25 -1.26 -12.66 6.39
CA LEU A 25 -0.46 -12.72 5.16
C LEU A 25 -0.97 -13.81 4.20
N ASN A 26 -1.04 -13.47 2.92
CA ASN A 26 -1.26 -14.40 1.83
C ASN A 26 -0.05 -14.37 0.88
N PHE A 27 0.58 -15.52 0.65
CA PHE A 27 1.80 -15.67 -0.16
C PHE A 27 1.52 -16.07 -1.62
N GLU A 28 0.28 -15.94 -2.08
CA GLU A 28 -0.14 -16.18 -3.46
C GLU A 28 -0.60 -14.86 -4.13
N PRO A 29 0.25 -13.81 -4.18
CA PRO A 29 -0.18 -12.47 -4.61
C PRO A 29 -0.75 -12.45 -6.03
N ARG A 30 -0.22 -13.29 -6.94
CA ARG A 30 -0.71 -13.38 -8.33
C ARG A 30 -2.19 -13.74 -8.45
N LYS A 31 -2.75 -14.47 -7.49
CA LYS A 31 -4.19 -14.80 -7.47
C LYS A 31 -5.06 -13.54 -7.42
N TYR A 32 -4.53 -12.45 -6.86
CA TYR A 32 -5.26 -11.22 -6.61
C TYR A 32 -4.81 -10.08 -7.53
N LEU A 33 -3.49 -9.92 -7.74
CA LEU A 33 -2.92 -8.75 -8.42
C LEU A 33 -3.52 -8.50 -9.80
N ASP A 34 -3.62 -9.52 -10.65
CA ASP A 34 -4.16 -9.37 -12.01
C ASP A 34 -5.59 -8.80 -11.99
N ALA A 35 -6.42 -9.29 -11.08
CA ALA A 35 -7.79 -8.83 -10.93
C ALA A 35 -7.86 -7.43 -10.28
N ILE A 36 -7.05 -7.18 -9.26
CA ILE A 36 -6.98 -5.89 -8.55
C ILE A 36 -6.54 -4.77 -9.50
N LEU A 37 -5.51 -5.02 -10.32
CA LEU A 37 -4.93 -4.04 -11.24
C LEU A 37 -5.72 -3.94 -12.56
N SER A 38 -6.52 -4.94 -12.92
CA SER A 38 -7.36 -4.89 -14.12
C SER A 38 -8.23 -3.63 -14.19
N ARG A 39 -8.31 -3.06 -15.40
CA ARG A 39 -9.11 -1.86 -15.68
C ARG A 39 -10.55 -2.04 -15.20
N GLY A 40 -11.04 -1.09 -14.39
CA GLY A 40 -12.40 -1.06 -13.87
C GLY A 40 -12.60 -1.71 -12.51
N ASN A 41 -11.60 -2.43 -11.99
CA ASN A 41 -11.64 -3.06 -10.67
C ASN A 41 -11.05 -2.19 -9.56
N ASN A 42 -10.19 -1.24 -9.94
CA ASN A 42 -9.64 -0.20 -9.08
C ASN A 42 -10.08 1.18 -9.55
N PHE A 43 -9.98 2.17 -8.66
CA PHE A 43 -10.21 3.58 -8.95
C PHE A 43 -9.66 4.46 -7.83
N PHE A 44 -9.57 5.76 -8.08
CA PHE A 44 -9.15 6.73 -7.10
C PHE A 44 -10.35 7.24 -6.28
N LEU A 45 -10.18 7.29 -4.96
CA LEU A 45 -11.18 7.81 -4.03
C LEU A 45 -10.50 8.81 -3.09
N ARG A 46 -11.20 9.90 -2.74
CA ARG A 46 -10.72 10.86 -1.73
C ARG A 46 -10.34 10.11 -0.46
N ARG A 47 -9.12 10.29 0.04
CA ARG A 47 -8.61 9.60 1.23
C ARG A 47 -9.56 9.69 2.42
N ALA A 48 -10.08 10.88 2.69
CA ALA A 48 -11.02 11.12 3.78
C ALA A 48 -12.34 10.32 3.68
N LEU A 49 -12.71 9.85 2.48
CA LEU A 49 -13.83 8.94 2.25
C LEU A 49 -13.39 7.48 2.34
N ALA A 50 -12.25 7.14 1.75
CA ALA A 50 -11.69 5.78 1.79
C ALA A 50 -11.46 5.32 3.24
N GLU A 51 -10.88 6.17 4.09
CA GLU A 51 -10.59 5.88 5.51
C GLU A 51 -11.84 5.62 6.38
N LYS A 52 -13.05 5.86 5.86
CA LYS A 52 -14.32 5.77 6.62
C LYS A 52 -15.31 4.78 6.02
N ASP A 53 -15.02 4.20 4.87
CA ASP A 53 -15.98 3.39 4.12
C ASP A 53 -15.45 1.97 3.87
N PRO A 54 -15.83 0.98 4.70
CA PRO A 54 -15.34 -0.40 4.60
C PRO A 54 -15.84 -1.14 3.33
N ARG A 55 -16.64 -0.48 2.48
CA ARG A 55 -16.97 -0.97 1.14
C ARG A 55 -15.79 -0.85 0.17
N HIS A 56 -14.74 -0.13 0.56
CA HIS A 56 -13.52 0.04 -0.20
C HIS A 56 -12.34 -0.52 0.59
N LYS A 57 -11.35 -1.06 -0.13
CA LYS A 57 -10.04 -1.44 0.40
C LYS A 57 -8.98 -0.60 -0.27
N GLN A 58 -8.17 0.09 0.51
CA GLN A 58 -7.03 0.85 0.02
C GLN A 58 -5.89 -0.08 -0.41
N ILE A 59 -5.32 0.16 -1.60
CA ILE A 59 -4.11 -0.52 -2.05
C ILE A 59 -2.91 0.26 -1.51
N ILE A 60 -2.23 -0.34 -0.55
CA ILE A 60 -1.05 0.24 0.10
C ILE A 60 0.18 -0.60 -0.27
N PRO A 61 1.11 -0.06 -1.09
CA PRO A 61 2.45 -0.62 -1.19
C PRO A 61 3.09 -0.67 0.19
N TYR A 62 3.65 -1.82 0.54
CA TYR A 62 4.35 -2.01 1.80
C TYR A 62 5.66 -2.77 1.56
N VAL A 63 6.77 -2.05 1.66
CA VAL A 63 8.09 -2.54 1.29
C VAL A 63 8.88 -2.89 2.55
N LEU A 64 9.48 -4.07 2.50
CA LEU A 64 10.50 -4.53 3.44
C LEU A 64 11.85 -4.42 2.75
N LEU A 65 12.81 -3.76 3.39
CA LEU A 65 14.18 -3.67 2.89
C LEU A 65 15.04 -4.72 3.58
N ALA A 66 15.62 -5.62 2.79
CA ALA A 66 16.46 -6.70 3.28
C ALA A 66 17.84 -6.68 2.58
N HIS A 67 18.89 -7.00 3.34
CA HIS A 67 20.24 -7.17 2.81
C HIS A 67 20.93 -8.32 3.56
N GLY A 68 21.14 -9.44 2.86
CA GLY A 68 21.60 -10.69 3.47
C GLY A 68 20.59 -11.21 4.50
N ASP A 69 21.05 -11.40 5.75
CA ASP A 69 20.26 -11.86 6.88
C ASP A 69 19.62 -10.71 7.70
N LYS A 70 19.71 -9.47 7.21
CA LYS A 70 19.26 -8.27 7.91
C LYS A 70 18.05 -7.66 7.24
N VAL A 71 17.15 -7.13 8.06
CA VAL A 71 15.99 -6.32 7.65
C VAL A 71 16.13 -4.93 8.26
N LEU A 72 15.78 -3.90 7.50
CA LEU A 72 15.72 -2.54 8.00
C LEU A 72 14.69 -2.43 9.14
N PHE A 73 15.11 -1.86 10.26
CA PHE A 73 14.25 -1.52 11.37
C PHE A 73 14.40 -0.04 11.69
N TYR A 74 13.28 0.64 11.90
CA TYR A 74 13.28 2.04 12.31
C TYR A 74 12.24 2.31 13.39
N VAL A 75 12.47 3.36 14.17
CA VAL A 75 11.51 3.87 15.15
C VAL A 75 10.96 5.17 14.59
N ARG A 76 9.63 5.26 14.49
CA ARG A 76 8.97 6.45 13.92
C ARG A 76 9.23 7.67 14.79
N GLY A 77 9.82 8.69 14.17
CA GLY A 77 10.10 9.97 14.80
C GLY A 77 8.81 10.74 15.13
N LYS A 78 8.92 11.72 16.04
CA LYS A 78 7.78 12.54 16.53
C LYS A 78 7.06 13.38 15.45
N LYS A 79 7.60 13.46 14.24
CA LYS A 79 7.01 14.18 13.09
C LYS A 79 6.20 13.28 12.16
N ALA A 80 6.05 11.98 12.46
CA ALA A 80 5.20 11.10 11.67
C ALA A 80 3.74 11.57 11.70
N GLY A 81 3.09 11.64 10.53
CA GLY A 81 1.71 12.13 10.40
C GLY A 81 0.69 11.32 11.20
N GLU A 82 0.97 10.03 11.44
CA GLU A 82 0.16 9.14 12.27
C GLU A 82 0.70 9.08 13.70
N GLN A 83 0.09 9.87 14.60
CA GLN A 83 0.54 9.99 15.99
C GLN A 83 0.40 8.66 16.77
N ARG A 84 -0.50 7.75 16.37
CA ARG A 84 -0.70 6.44 17.02
C ARG A 84 0.51 5.50 16.91
N LEU A 85 1.45 5.82 16.01
CA LEU A 85 2.59 4.95 15.66
C LEU A 85 3.95 5.56 16.08
N VAL A 86 3.94 6.72 16.73
CA VAL A 86 5.14 7.34 17.31
C VAL A 86 5.75 6.42 18.37
N ALA A 87 7.09 6.28 18.35
CA ALA A 87 7.88 5.44 19.26
C ALA A 87 7.65 3.92 19.14
N LYS A 88 6.86 3.45 18.17
CA LYS A 88 6.82 2.03 17.80
C LYS A 88 7.92 1.72 16.78
N GLY A 89 8.46 0.50 16.89
CA GLY A 89 9.36 -0.06 15.88
C GLY A 89 8.58 -0.54 14.66
N SER A 90 9.13 -0.34 13.47
CA SER A 90 8.59 -0.81 12.19
C SER A 90 9.69 -1.46 11.37
N ILE A 91 9.33 -2.51 10.62
CA ILE A 91 10.22 -3.18 9.65
C ILE A 91 9.83 -2.92 8.19
N GLY A 92 8.75 -2.17 7.98
CA GLY A 92 8.29 -1.84 6.64
C GLY A 92 7.82 -0.40 6.50
N ILE A 93 7.82 0.02 5.24
CA ILE A 93 7.54 1.36 4.76
C ILE A 93 6.40 1.24 3.78
N GLY A 94 5.38 2.05 3.96
CA GLY A 94 4.25 2.04 3.07
C GLY A 94 3.57 3.39 3.03
N GLY A 95 2.92 3.64 1.91
CA GLY A 95 2.31 4.91 1.57
C GLY A 95 1.14 4.69 0.61
N HIS A 96 0.44 5.76 0.26
CA HIS A 96 -0.72 5.65 -0.61
C HIS A 96 -0.30 5.84 -2.07
N MET A 97 -0.93 5.09 -2.98
CA MET A 97 -0.83 5.36 -4.41
C MET A 97 -1.74 6.54 -4.76
N ASN A 98 -1.20 7.62 -5.33
CA ASN A 98 -1.90 8.88 -5.54
C ASN A 98 -2.23 9.14 -7.03
N GLU A 99 -3.34 9.84 -7.31
CA GLU A 99 -3.85 10.07 -8.68
C GLU A 99 -2.91 10.87 -9.58
N THR A 100 -1.99 11.66 -9.01
CA THR A 100 -1.00 12.45 -9.77
C THR A 100 0.10 11.60 -10.42
N ASP A 101 0.13 10.30 -10.16
CA ASP A 101 0.99 9.37 -10.86
C ASP A 101 0.44 9.15 -12.27
N GLU A 102 0.87 9.98 -13.23
CA GLU A 102 0.42 9.99 -14.64
C GLU A 102 0.54 8.62 -15.35
N SER A 103 1.31 7.67 -14.80
CA SER A 103 1.41 6.29 -15.27
C SER A 103 0.21 5.41 -14.90
N LEU A 104 -0.58 5.76 -13.87
CA LEU A 104 -1.67 4.92 -13.36
C LEU A 104 -2.94 4.97 -14.24
N PHE A 105 -3.02 5.86 -15.24
CA PHE A 105 -4.14 5.85 -16.20
C PHE A 105 -4.15 4.59 -17.08
N ALA A 106 -3.02 3.90 -17.19
CA ALA A 106 -2.90 2.52 -17.66
C ALA A 106 -2.37 1.67 -16.50
N LEU A 107 -3.27 1.28 -15.58
CA LEU A 107 -2.97 0.57 -14.33
C LEU A 107 -2.54 -0.89 -14.56
N ASP A 108 -1.49 -1.10 -15.35
CA ASP A 108 -0.80 -2.38 -15.43
C ASP A 108 0.23 -2.54 -14.29
N GLU A 109 0.83 -3.72 -14.19
CA GLU A 109 1.82 -4.03 -13.15
C GLU A 109 3.02 -3.06 -13.17
N ALA A 110 3.40 -2.55 -14.34
CA ALA A 110 4.53 -1.63 -14.47
C ALA A 110 4.20 -0.25 -13.89
N ALA A 111 2.98 0.26 -14.13
CA ALA A 111 2.52 1.49 -13.51
C ALA A 111 2.43 1.40 -11.98
N TYR A 112 1.95 0.27 -11.46
CA TYR A 112 1.96 -0.01 -10.02
C TYR A 112 3.38 0.02 -9.46
N ARG A 113 4.33 -0.72 -10.07
CA ARG A 113 5.73 -0.77 -9.63
C ARG A 113 6.39 0.61 -9.62
N ALA A 114 6.17 1.42 -10.66
CA ALA A 114 6.70 2.78 -10.73
C ALA A 114 6.18 3.67 -9.58
N GLY A 115 4.91 3.53 -9.20
CA GLY A 115 4.37 4.27 -8.05
C GLY A 115 4.93 3.77 -6.71
N VAL A 116 5.15 2.45 -6.55
CA VAL A 116 5.85 1.90 -5.38
C VAL A 116 7.27 2.46 -5.27
N GLU A 117 8.03 2.45 -6.37
CA GLU A 117 9.39 2.98 -6.41
C GLU A 117 9.46 4.46 -6.04
N ARG A 118 8.54 5.29 -6.57
CA ARG A 118 8.44 6.71 -6.22
C ARG A 118 8.20 6.88 -4.71
N GLU A 119 7.19 6.21 -4.17
CA GLU A 119 6.78 6.36 -2.77
C GLU A 119 7.90 5.92 -1.82
N VAL A 120 8.57 4.79 -2.11
CA VAL A 120 9.73 4.34 -1.32
C VAL A 120 10.88 5.34 -1.44
N GLY A 121 11.11 5.89 -2.62
CA GLY A 121 12.15 6.88 -2.88
C GLY A 121 11.96 8.21 -2.13
N GLU A 122 10.72 8.56 -1.74
CA GLU A 122 10.44 9.73 -0.91
C GLU A 122 10.90 9.55 0.54
N GLU A 123 10.84 8.32 1.07
CA GLU A 123 11.25 8.02 2.45
C GLU A 123 12.71 7.56 2.54
N ILE A 124 13.21 6.83 1.54
CA ILE A 124 14.52 6.20 1.57
C ILE A 124 15.28 6.39 0.27
N LEU A 125 16.51 6.88 0.42
CA LEU A 125 17.51 6.90 -0.64
C LEU A 125 18.32 5.59 -0.64
N ILE A 126 18.10 4.73 -1.64
CA ILE A 126 18.90 3.53 -1.88
C ILE A 126 19.89 3.85 -3.00
N GLN A 127 21.20 3.85 -2.69
CA GLN A 127 22.27 4.20 -3.65
C GLN A 127 23.02 2.97 -4.19
N SER A 128 22.35 1.82 -4.22
CA SER A 128 22.87 0.56 -4.74
C SER A 128 21.84 -0.08 -5.66
N GLU A 129 22.29 -1.00 -6.51
CA GLU A 129 21.37 -1.89 -7.23
C GLU A 129 20.58 -2.74 -6.22
N PHE A 130 19.31 -3.00 -6.54
CA PHE A 130 18.43 -3.86 -5.76
C PHE A 130 17.47 -4.59 -6.70
N GLU A 131 16.89 -5.68 -6.20
CA GLU A 131 15.79 -6.39 -6.84
C GLU A 131 14.53 -6.19 -6.00
N ASP A 132 13.38 -6.03 -6.65
CA ASP A 132 12.08 -5.93 -6.00
C ASP A 132 11.15 -7.08 -6.40
N GLN A 133 10.36 -7.54 -5.44
CA GLN A 133 9.35 -8.57 -5.67
C GLN A 133 8.17 -8.42 -4.72
N ILE A 134 6.96 -8.58 -5.24
CA ILE A 134 5.75 -8.69 -4.43
C ILE A 134 5.70 -10.12 -3.89
N VAL A 135 6.00 -10.27 -2.59
CA VAL A 135 6.09 -11.59 -1.92
C VAL A 135 4.81 -12.02 -1.23
N ALA A 136 3.95 -11.06 -0.86
CA ALA A 136 2.73 -11.32 -0.14
C ALA A 136 1.73 -10.16 -0.26
N LEU A 137 0.48 -10.47 0.10
CA LEU A 137 -0.53 -9.47 0.44
C LEU A 137 -0.84 -9.56 1.94
N LEU A 138 -1.15 -8.42 2.55
CA LEU A 138 -1.53 -8.30 3.96
C LEU A 138 -2.95 -7.74 4.04
N ASN A 139 -3.82 -8.42 4.77
CA ASN A 139 -5.13 -7.89 5.17
C ASN A 139 -5.32 -8.08 6.68
N ASP A 140 -5.82 -7.06 7.38
CA ASP A 140 -6.10 -7.14 8.80
C ASP A 140 -7.40 -6.42 9.15
N ASP A 141 -8.53 -7.13 9.15
CA ASP A 141 -9.85 -6.57 9.50
C ASP A 141 -10.06 -6.41 11.03
N SER A 142 -9.04 -6.62 11.87
CA SER A 142 -9.18 -6.61 13.34
C SER A 142 -9.38 -5.20 13.95
N ASN A 143 -9.13 -4.15 13.17
CA ASN A 143 -9.25 -2.76 13.61
C ASN A 143 -9.81 -1.87 12.49
N GLU A 144 -10.29 -0.68 12.86
CA GLU A 144 -10.95 0.26 11.94
C GLU A 144 -10.08 0.65 10.73
N VAL A 145 -8.76 0.77 10.93
CA VAL A 145 -7.84 1.16 9.85
C VAL A 145 -7.64 0.03 8.86
N GLY A 146 -7.50 -1.21 9.34
CA GLY A 146 -7.30 -2.36 8.46
C GLY A 146 -8.58 -2.88 7.81
N GLN A 147 -9.77 -2.41 8.24
CA GLN A 147 -11.04 -2.70 7.59
C GLN A 147 -11.25 -1.94 6.28
N VAL A 148 -10.54 -0.84 6.08
CA VAL A 148 -10.63 0.06 4.91
C VAL A 148 -9.41 -0.03 4.00
#